data_AF-A0A9E7A0G2-F1
#
_entry.id   AF-A0A9E7A0G2-F1
#
_cell.length_a   1.000
_cell.length_b   1.000
_cell.length_c   1.000
_cell.angle_alpha   90.00
_cell.angle_beta   90.00
_cell.angle_gamma   90.00
#
_symmetry.space_group_name_H-M   'P 1'
#
loop_
_entity.id
_entity.type
_entity.pdbx_description
1 polymer ?
#
loop_
_entity_poly.entity_id
_entity_poly.type
_entity_poly.pdbx_seq_one_letter_code
_entity_poly.pdbx_strand_id
1 'polypeptide(L)'
;MKKCQTEGCFNNAAKKRTYCNHCKNERYKNNDIYRYYYIKLKHNARRRGKEFTISLDYFKKFCCETEYIDKKGRTKVSLHIDRINENLGYIKGNLQVLENSKNVKKYIKWCGRDETGKDYFTTVINKPVVHDSSTPF
;
A
#
# COMPACT_ATOMS: atom_id res chain seq x y z
N MET A 1 27.64 14.07 -10.05
CA MET A 1 26.20 13.97 -10.40
C MET A 1 25.92 15.07 -11.42
N LYS A 2 24.81 15.06 -12.16
CA LYS A 2 24.47 16.13 -13.12
C LYS A 2 23.08 16.69 -12.86
N LYS A 3 22.80 17.92 -13.26
CA LYS A 3 21.47 18.55 -13.09
C LYS A 3 20.41 17.74 -13.84
N CYS A 4 19.21 17.60 -13.25
CA CYS A 4 18.07 16.98 -13.92
C CYS A 4 17.62 17.83 -15.13
N GLN A 5 17.27 17.20 -16.25
CA GLN A 5 16.78 17.91 -17.45
C GLN A 5 15.29 18.30 -17.36
N THR A 6 14.57 17.91 -16.31
CA THR A 6 13.17 18.36 -16.13
C THR A 6 13.16 19.84 -15.76
N GLU A 7 12.42 20.63 -16.52
CA GLU A 7 12.24 22.07 -16.27
C GLU A 7 11.74 22.32 -14.85
N GLY A 8 12.29 23.35 -14.20
CA GLY A 8 11.98 23.69 -12.80
C GLY A 8 12.46 22.67 -11.75
N CYS A 9 13.16 21.59 -12.13
CA CYS A 9 13.66 20.61 -11.18
C CYS A 9 15.03 21.00 -10.60
N PHE A 10 15.10 21.14 -9.27
CA PHE A 10 16.34 21.42 -8.54
C PHE A 10 17.13 20.16 -8.13
N ASN A 11 16.62 18.96 -8.44
CA ASN A 11 17.27 17.71 -8.06
C ASN A 11 18.40 17.31 -9.04
N ASN A 12 19.33 16.51 -8.54
CA ASN A 12 20.41 15.94 -9.34
C ASN A 12 20.06 14.55 -9.87
N ALA A 13 20.48 14.27 -11.10
CA ALA A 13 20.49 12.96 -11.71
C ALA A 13 21.85 12.25 -11.52
N ALA A 14 21.82 10.92 -11.49
CA ALA A 14 23.05 10.12 -11.51
C ALA A 14 23.85 10.40 -12.79
N LYS A 15 25.19 10.22 -12.78
CA LYS A 15 26.08 10.56 -13.91
C LYS A 15 25.55 10.04 -15.27
N LYS A 16 25.06 8.79 -15.30
CA LYS A 16 24.54 8.11 -16.52
C LYS A 16 23.04 8.36 -16.81
N ARG A 17 22.30 9.13 -16.00
CA ARG A 17 20.84 9.30 -16.12
C ARG A 17 20.46 10.73 -16.50
N THR A 18 19.48 10.89 -17.38
CA THR A 18 18.97 12.20 -17.82
C THR A 18 18.09 12.89 -16.78
N TYR A 19 17.30 12.09 -16.05
CA TYR A 19 16.35 12.58 -15.05
C TYR A 19 16.72 12.06 -13.66
N CYS A 20 16.39 12.83 -12.62
CA CYS A 20 16.44 12.35 -11.25
C CYS A 20 15.37 11.25 -11.04
N ASN A 21 15.51 10.46 -9.98
CA ASN A 21 14.57 9.36 -9.69
C ASN A 21 13.12 9.86 -9.52
N HIS A 22 12.96 11.04 -8.91
CA HIS A 22 11.66 11.67 -8.73
C HIS A 22 10.98 11.94 -10.08
N CYS A 23 11.61 12.72 -10.97
CA CYS A 23 11.04 13.06 -12.28
C CYS A 23 10.86 11.84 -13.18
N LYS A 24 11.76 10.85 -13.11
CA LYS A 24 11.58 9.57 -13.80
C LYS A 24 10.30 8.85 -13.33
N ASN A 25 10.09 8.78 -12.02
CA ASN A 25 8.93 8.10 -11.44
C ASN A 25 7.62 8.84 -11.72
N GLU A 26 7.61 10.17 -11.67
CA GLU A 26 6.42 10.96 -12.01
C GLU A 26 6.06 10.79 -13.49
N ARG A 27 7.03 10.81 -14.42
CA ARG A 27 6.77 10.50 -15.83
C ARG A 27 6.18 9.10 -16.01
N TYR A 28 6.76 8.10 -15.36
CA TYR A 28 6.25 6.74 -15.43
C TYR A 28 4.82 6.61 -14.89
N LYS A 29 4.51 7.30 -13.79
CA LYS A 29 3.17 7.38 -13.21
C LYS A 29 2.18 8.09 -14.13
N ASN A 30 2.59 9.17 -14.79
CA ASN A 30 1.72 9.93 -15.70
C ASN A 30 1.41 9.16 -16.99
N ASN A 31 2.33 8.30 -17.44
CA ASN A 31 2.10 7.44 -18.61
C ASN A 31 1.08 6.33 -18.34
N ASP A 32 1.17 5.66 -17.19
CA ASP A 32 0.20 4.63 -16.79
C ASP A 32 0.08 4.57 -15.27
N ILE A 33 -0.91 5.30 -14.76
CA ILE A 33 -1.16 5.43 -13.32
C ILE A 33 -1.56 4.09 -12.70
N TYR A 34 -2.34 3.27 -13.42
CA TYR A 34 -2.80 1.98 -12.93
C TYR A 34 -1.64 1.00 -12.80
N ARG A 35 -0.81 0.88 -13.83
CA ARG A 35 0.37 0.02 -13.81
C ARG A 35 1.37 0.46 -12.75
N TYR A 36 1.54 1.76 -12.55
CA TYR A 36 2.37 2.30 -11.49
C TYR A 36 1.92 1.82 -10.11
N TYR A 37 0.63 1.97 -9.78
CA TYR A 37 0.11 1.55 -8.47
C TYR A 37 0.01 0.03 -8.32
N TYR A 38 -0.27 -0.70 -9.39
CA TYR A 38 -0.24 -2.16 -9.41
C TYR A 38 1.15 -2.69 -9.01
N ILE A 39 2.23 -2.16 -9.62
CA ILE A 39 3.60 -2.55 -9.30
C ILE A 39 3.94 -2.21 -7.85
N LYS A 40 3.51 -1.04 -7.36
CA LYS A 40 3.67 -0.68 -5.94
C LYS A 40 2.97 -1.67 -5.02
N LEU A 41 1.74 -2.07 -5.33
CA LEU A 41 0.99 -3.06 -4.56
C LEU A 41 1.69 -4.42 -4.57
N LYS A 42 2.18 -4.87 -5.73
CA LYS A 42 2.96 -6.10 -5.89
C LYS A 42 4.26 -6.08 -5.07
N HIS A 43 5.01 -4.97 -5.09
CA HIS A 43 6.20 -4.82 -4.25
C HIS A 43 5.86 -4.83 -2.75
N ASN A 44 4.75 -4.20 -2.38
CA ASN A 44 4.23 -4.19 -1.01
C ASN A 44 3.81 -5.58 -0.51
N ALA A 45 3.26 -6.42 -1.38
CA ALA A 45 2.95 -7.81 -1.10
C ALA A 45 4.23 -8.63 -0.89
N ARG A 46 5.18 -8.51 -1.82
CA ARG A 46 6.48 -9.17 -1.74
C ARG A 46 7.24 -8.81 -0.47
N ARG A 47 7.30 -7.53 -0.10
CA ARG A 47 7.96 -7.05 1.13
C ARG A 47 7.34 -7.66 2.39
N ARG A 48 6.05 -7.98 2.36
CA ARG A 48 5.31 -8.57 3.48
C ARG A 48 5.25 -10.11 3.43
N GLY A 49 5.88 -10.74 2.44
CA GLY A 49 5.80 -12.19 2.24
C GLY A 49 4.39 -12.69 1.92
N LYS A 50 3.59 -11.88 1.21
CA LYS A 50 2.18 -12.19 0.93
C LYS A 50 1.99 -12.52 -0.54
N GLU A 51 1.20 -13.55 -0.79
CA GLU A 51 0.85 -13.99 -2.14
C GLU A 51 0.20 -12.85 -2.93
N PHE A 52 0.43 -12.81 -4.25
CA PHE A 52 -0.10 -11.80 -5.13
C PHE A 52 -0.49 -12.43 -6.48
N THR A 53 -1.78 -12.69 -6.67
CA THR A 53 -2.30 -13.37 -7.87
C THR A 53 -3.21 -12.50 -8.73
N ILE A 54 -3.55 -11.28 -8.27
CA ILE A 54 -4.36 -10.38 -9.07
C ILE A 54 -3.63 -9.92 -10.34
N SER A 55 -4.37 -9.88 -11.46
CA SER A 55 -3.89 -9.33 -12.73
C SER A 55 -4.01 -7.80 -12.75
N LEU A 56 -3.29 -7.17 -13.68
CA LEU A 56 -3.41 -5.73 -13.92
C LEU A 56 -4.84 -5.34 -14.34
N ASP A 57 -5.52 -6.17 -15.14
CA ASP A 57 -6.88 -5.88 -15.61
C ASP A 57 -7.90 -5.95 -14.47
N TYR A 58 -7.77 -6.94 -13.58
CA TYR A 58 -8.58 -6.98 -12.36
C TYR A 58 -8.33 -5.72 -11.51
N PHE A 59 -7.07 -5.34 -11.33
CA PHE A 59 -6.71 -4.16 -10.56
C PHE A 59 -7.30 -2.88 -11.16
N LYS A 60 -7.26 -2.72 -12.49
CA LYS A 60 -7.90 -1.59 -13.19
C LYS A 60 -9.40 -1.53 -12.91
N LYS A 61 -10.12 -2.64 -13.11
CA LYS A 61 -11.57 -2.72 -12.82
C LYS A 61 -11.88 -2.35 -11.37
N PHE A 62 -11.16 -2.96 -10.44
CA PHE A 62 -11.28 -2.66 -9.02
C PHE A 62 -11.04 -1.17 -8.70
N CYS A 63 -10.02 -0.55 -9.31
CA CYS A 63 -9.75 0.87 -9.11
C CYS A 63 -10.85 1.77 -9.68
N CYS A 64 -11.46 1.41 -10.81
CA CYS A 64 -12.57 2.14 -11.40
C CYS A 64 -13.83 2.03 -10.53
N GLU A 65 -14.15 0.83 -10.05
CA GLU A 65 -15.31 0.58 -9.18
C GLU A 65 -15.22 1.27 -7.82
N THR A 66 -14.00 1.47 -7.30
CA THR A 66 -13.77 2.01 -5.95
C THR A 66 -13.29 3.46 -5.94
N GLU A 67 -13.11 4.07 -7.12
CA GLU A 67 -12.53 5.41 -7.29
C GLU A 67 -11.17 5.58 -6.57
N TYR A 68 -10.43 4.48 -6.44
CA TYR A 68 -9.22 4.42 -5.62
C TYR A 68 -8.18 5.44 -6.10
N ILE A 69 -7.97 5.53 -7.42
CA ILE A 69 -6.91 6.36 -8.01
C ILE A 69 -7.09 7.84 -7.70
N ASP A 70 -8.34 8.31 -7.67
CA ASP A 70 -8.67 9.71 -7.45
C ASP A 70 -8.63 10.08 -5.97
N LYS A 71 -9.08 9.15 -5.11
CA LYS A 71 -9.21 9.40 -3.67
C LYS A 71 -7.99 8.94 -2.85
N LYS A 72 -6.97 8.34 -3.46
CA LYS A 72 -5.73 7.92 -2.75
C LYS A 72 -4.78 9.09 -2.47
N GLY A 73 -4.20 9.09 -1.28
CA GLY A 73 -3.37 10.20 -0.80
C GLY A 73 -2.67 9.88 0.51
N ARG A 74 -2.37 10.93 1.29
CA ARG A 74 -1.72 10.83 2.60
C ARG A 74 -2.62 11.28 3.75
N THR A 75 -3.83 11.76 3.45
CA THR A 75 -4.75 12.30 4.45
C THR A 75 -5.50 11.18 5.17
N LYS A 76 -6.14 11.48 6.29
CA LYS A 76 -6.93 10.51 7.08
C LYS A 76 -8.08 9.89 6.29
N VAL A 77 -8.66 10.67 5.37
CA VAL A 77 -9.78 10.30 4.49
C VAL A 77 -9.32 9.73 3.14
N SER A 78 -8.01 9.73 2.89
CA SER A 78 -7.47 9.14 1.67
C SER A 78 -7.70 7.63 1.65
N LEU A 79 -8.04 7.11 0.48
CA LEU A 79 -8.27 5.70 0.25
C LEU A 79 -6.96 4.91 0.13
N HIS A 80 -6.94 3.74 0.77
CA HIS A 80 -5.85 2.76 0.77
C HIS A 80 -6.41 1.40 0.39
N ILE A 81 -5.57 0.57 -0.25
CA ILE A 81 -5.91 -0.82 -0.54
C ILE A 81 -5.48 -1.66 0.64
N ASP A 82 -6.43 -2.40 1.18
CA ASP A 82 -6.23 -3.34 2.28
C ASP A 82 -6.78 -4.72 1.92
N ARG A 83 -6.46 -5.72 2.74
CA ARG A 83 -6.99 -7.08 2.61
C ARG A 83 -8.19 -7.26 3.51
N ILE A 84 -9.21 -7.96 3.03
CA ILE A 84 -10.38 -8.31 3.85
C ILE A 84 -9.93 -9.29 4.95
N ASN A 85 -9.31 -10.38 4.53
CA ASN A 85 -8.66 -11.34 5.41
C ASN A 85 -7.13 -11.17 5.35
N GLU A 86 -6.51 -10.83 6.48
CA GLU A 86 -5.07 -10.59 6.61
C GLU A 86 -4.21 -11.84 6.44
N ASN A 87 -4.78 -13.02 6.70
CA ASN A 87 -4.08 -14.29 6.56
C ASN A 87 -3.82 -14.61 5.08
N LEU A 88 -4.71 -14.16 4.20
CA LEU A 88 -4.62 -14.36 2.76
C LEU A 88 -3.73 -13.30 2.07
N GLY A 89 -3.39 -13.59 0.82
CA GLY A 89 -2.66 -12.68 -0.06
C GLY A 89 -3.55 -11.64 -0.75
N TYR A 90 -2.97 -10.94 -1.73
CA TYR A 90 -3.68 -10.10 -2.69
C TYR A 90 -4.23 -11.00 -3.80
N ILE A 91 -5.36 -11.62 -3.50
CA ILE A 91 -6.11 -12.52 -4.39
C ILE A 91 -7.44 -11.88 -4.77
N LYS A 92 -8.03 -12.28 -5.90
CA LYS A 92 -9.35 -11.76 -6.32
C LYS A 92 -10.38 -12.00 -5.21
N GLY A 93 -11.21 -11.00 -4.93
CA GLY A 93 -12.22 -11.07 -3.86
C GLY A 93 -11.70 -10.82 -2.44
N ASN A 94 -10.38 -10.73 -2.21
CA ASN A 94 -9.82 -10.41 -0.88
C ASN A 94 -9.31 -8.96 -0.76
N LEU A 95 -9.53 -8.11 -1.78
CA LEU A 95 -9.15 -6.69 -1.73
C LEU A 95 -10.34 -5.85 -1.26
N GLN A 96 -10.05 -4.85 -0.42
CA GLN A 96 -10.97 -3.80 -0.07
C GLN A 96 -10.29 -2.44 -0.12
N VAL A 97 -11.09 -1.38 -0.26
CA VAL A 97 -10.62 -0.01 -0.11
C VAL A 97 -11.07 0.53 1.24
N LEU A 98 -10.12 1.03 2.02
CA LEU A 98 -10.34 1.61 3.34
C LEU A 98 -9.68 2.98 3.44
N GLU A 99 -10.29 3.88 4.20
CA GLU A 99 -9.63 5.10 4.61
C GLU A 99 -8.41 4.78 5.49
N ASN A 100 -7.36 5.58 5.36
CA ASN A 100 -6.15 5.43 6.17
C ASN A 100 -6.47 5.39 7.68
N SER A 101 -7.40 6.24 8.13
CA SER A 101 -7.82 6.30 9.53
C SER A 101 -8.48 5.00 10.00
N LYS A 102 -9.32 4.38 9.16
CA LYS A 102 -10.01 3.12 9.44
C LYS A 102 -9.04 1.94 9.44
N ASN A 103 -8.08 1.94 8.50
CA ASN A 103 -7.03 0.94 8.44
C ASN A 103 -6.16 0.93 9.71
N VAL A 104 -5.80 2.10 10.24
CA VAL A 104 -5.06 2.19 11.51
C VAL A 104 -5.91 1.71 12.69
N LYS A 105 -7.17 2.18 12.78
CA LYS A 105 -8.08 1.80 13.87
C LYS A 105 -8.40 0.30 13.90
N LYS A 106 -8.33 -0.41 12.76
CA LYS A 106 -8.50 -1.87 12.66
C LYS A 106 -7.62 -2.64 13.67
N TYR A 107 -6.47 -2.08 14.04
CA TYR A 107 -5.51 -2.73 14.92
C TYR A 107 -5.52 -2.21 16.35
N ILE A 108 -6.39 -1.27 16.70
CA ILE A 108 -6.40 -0.64 18.03
C ILE A 108 -7.63 -1.10 18.80
N LYS A 109 -7.41 -1.70 19.97
CA LYS A 109 -8.47 -2.07 20.92
C LYS A 109 -8.35 -1.23 22.18
N TRP A 110 -9.45 -0.63 22.62
CA TRP A 110 -9.51 0.08 23.90
C TRP A 110 -9.49 -0.93 25.05
N CYS A 111 -8.68 -0.66 26.07
CA CYS A 111 -8.46 -1.60 27.19
C CYS A 111 -8.96 -1.07 28.55
N GLY A 112 -9.21 0.22 28.69
CA GLY A 112 -9.63 0.83 29.95
C GLY A 112 -8.96 2.16 30.21
N ARG A 113 -9.12 2.63 31.45
CA ARG A 113 -8.40 3.78 32.03
C ARG A 113 -7.41 3.29 33.06
N ASP A 114 -6.24 3.93 33.10
CA ASP A 114 -5.27 3.72 34.17
C ASP A 114 -5.72 4.42 35.47
N GLU A 115 -4.93 4.25 36.52
CA GLU A 115 -5.13 4.87 37.84
C GLU A 115 -5.12 6.41 37.80
N THR A 116 -4.56 7.02 36.74
CA THR A 116 -4.57 8.47 36.51
C THR A 116 -5.79 8.94 35.72
N GLY A 117 -6.66 8.02 35.31
CA GLY A 117 -7.85 8.29 34.48
C GLY A 117 -7.56 8.39 32.99
N LYS A 118 -6.36 8.05 32.52
CA LYS A 118 -5.96 8.13 31.12
C LYS A 118 -6.31 6.84 30.38
N ASP A 119 -6.94 6.98 29.22
CA ASP A 119 -7.28 5.85 28.36
C ASP A 119 -6.00 5.20 27.81
N TYR A 120 -5.93 3.87 27.86
CA TYR A 120 -4.89 3.10 27.19
C TYR A 120 -5.47 2.08 26.21
N PHE A 121 -4.71 1.84 25.15
CA PHE A 121 -5.10 0.99 24.02
C PHE A 121 -4.04 -0.08 23.80
N THR A 122 -4.47 -1.27 23.38
CA THR A 122 -3.56 -2.32 22.91
C THR A 122 -3.62 -2.43 21.39
N THR A 123 -2.49 -2.84 20.81
CA THR A 123 -2.46 -3.21 19.39
C THR A 123 -2.82 -4.68 19.26
N VAL A 124 -3.86 -5.00 18.50
CA VAL A 124 -4.19 -6.38 18.15
C VAL A 124 -3.13 -6.86 17.16
N ILE A 125 -2.07 -7.50 17.66
CA ILE A 125 -1.08 -8.15 16.83
C ILE A 125 -1.74 -9.44 16.31
N ASN A 126 -2.25 -9.40 15.08
CA ASN A 126 -2.49 -10.65 14.35
C ASN A 126 -1.11 -11.28 14.09
N LYS A 127 -0.63 -12.10 15.05
CA LYS A 127 0.54 -12.94 14.82
C LYS A 127 0.25 -13.78 13.57
N PRO A 128 1.18 -13.89 12.61
CA PRO A 128 1.00 -14.85 11.53
C PRO A 128 0.82 -16.23 12.17
N VAL A 129 -0.26 -16.92 11.80
CA VAL A 129 -0.41 -18.34 12.09
C VAL A 129 0.81 -19.00 11.46
N VAL A 130 1.67 -19.60 12.29
CA VAL A 130 2.79 -20.40 11.80
C VAL A 130 2.15 -21.58 11.08
N HIS A 131 2.17 -21.57 9.74
CA HIS A 131 1.84 -22.76 8.98
C HIS A 131 2.98 -23.74 9.22
N ASP A 132 2.77 -24.66 10.14
CA ASP A 132 3.66 -25.81 10.28
C ASP A 132 3.61 -26.60 8.96
N SER A 133 4.74 -26.66 8.28
CA SER A 133 4.93 -27.37 7.01
C SER A 133 4.87 -28.90 7.16
N SER A 134 4.42 -29.40 8.31
CA SER A 134 4.26 -30.83 8.63
C SER A 134 2.94 -31.43 8.14
N THR A 135 2.04 -30.66 7.51
CA THR A 135 0.80 -31.19 6.92
C THR A 135 0.94 -31.36 5.40
N PRO A 136 1.04 -32.60 4.90
CA PRO A 136 1.11 -32.87 3.47
C PRO A 136 -0.29 -32.72 2.85
N PHE A 137 -0.38 -31.93 1.79
CA PHE A 137 -1.44 -32.00 0.78
C PHE A 137 -0.79 -32.18 -0.59
#